data_AF-A0A9Q1KK65-F1
#
_entry.id   AF-A0A9Q1KK65-F1
#
_cell.length_a   1.000
_cell.length_b   1.000
_cell.length_c   1.000
_cell.angle_alpha   90.00
_cell.angle_beta   90.00
_cell.angle_gamma   90.00
#
_symmetry.space_group_name_H-M   'P 1'
#
loop_
_entity.id
_entity.type
_entity.pdbx_description
1 polymer ?
#
loop_
_entity_poly.entity_id
_entity_poly.type
_entity_poly.pdbx_seq_one_letter_code
_entity_poly.pdbx_strand_id
1 'polypeptide(L)'
;MKGMAGGSQRPKVQWTSDDHSRHPKTSPATWNMHLETRLPEPHCPVQPEPDSSPVQSLAINHCPTEPVKTHLNRRFSRLGATPLMELMIAAGKAVPRLQVEHGLAVDRVYTGSFMTSLDMAGLSITVMKVDEATLQLLDAPTKAPAWPVGVDGDRPPAKIPVPVPQSPSSGSNKVTDSFIPSHQSSTRPEQLSEQGRMLEVAIEAAASEMINLRDTLNEWDGKVGDGDCGSTMSRGASAILEDLKKYYPLNDVVETMKEIGSSVRRVMGGTSGIIYDILFKAAYAELKATNHSEISPKEWASALQAAIAAVSRYGGATEGYRTLLDALIPASKILQERLDAGDDPIDAFVLSSEAAVAGAEATIHMRAQAGRSSYVSSDILASVPDPGAMAAASWYRAVALAVKNHRTSS
;
A
#
# COMPACT_ATOMS: atom_id res chain seq x y z
N MET A 1 -24.72 30.57 29.79
CA MET A 1 -25.09 29.19 30.17
C MET A 1 -24.03 28.26 29.62
N LYS A 2 -23.33 27.55 30.53
CA LYS A 2 -22.14 26.74 30.26
C LYS A 2 -22.54 25.43 29.56
N GLY A 3 -21.82 25.07 28.49
CA GLY A 3 -21.91 23.77 27.84
C GLY A 3 -21.26 22.67 28.70
N MET A 4 -21.94 21.54 28.85
CA MET A 4 -21.41 20.33 29.48
C MET A 4 -20.84 19.41 28.40
N ALA A 5 -19.54 19.13 28.53
CA ALA A 5 -18.80 18.16 27.75
C ALA A 5 -19.20 16.73 28.16
N GLY A 6 -19.42 15.85 27.18
CA GLY A 6 -19.59 14.41 27.39
C GLY A 6 -18.24 13.76 27.67
N GLY A 7 -18.00 13.34 28.91
CA GLY A 7 -16.81 12.59 29.30
C GLY A 7 -16.93 11.10 28.98
N SER A 8 -15.96 10.58 28.21
CA SER A 8 -15.74 9.15 28.00
C SER A 8 -15.10 8.53 29.25
N GLN A 9 -15.73 7.52 29.86
CA GLN A 9 -15.17 6.77 31.00
C GLN A 9 -14.46 5.49 30.52
N ARG A 10 -13.23 5.27 31.02
CA ARG A 10 -12.41 4.06 30.78
C ARG A 10 -12.82 2.88 31.67
N PRO A 11 -12.50 1.62 31.30
CA PRO A 11 -12.86 0.41 32.05
C PRO A 11 -12.27 0.39 33.47
N LYS A 12 -13.04 -0.13 34.43
CA LYS A 12 -12.50 -0.51 35.76
C LYS A 12 -12.06 -1.97 35.73
N VAL A 13 -10.94 -2.26 36.41
CA VAL A 13 -10.41 -3.61 36.60
C VAL A 13 -10.97 -4.17 37.91
N GLN A 14 -11.64 -5.32 37.86
CA GLN A 14 -12.11 -6.06 39.03
C GLN A 14 -11.44 -7.44 39.09
N TRP A 15 -11.01 -7.82 40.30
CA TRP A 15 -10.42 -9.12 40.60
C TRP A 15 -11.42 -9.95 41.42
N THR A 16 -11.69 -11.19 41.00
CA THR A 16 -12.49 -12.13 41.78
C THR A 16 -11.72 -13.44 41.91
N SER A 17 -11.55 -13.92 43.15
CA SER A 17 -11.08 -15.27 43.47
C SER A 17 -12.30 -16.13 43.79
N ASP A 18 -12.59 -17.15 42.98
CA ASP A 18 -13.62 -18.13 43.32
C ASP A 18 -13.02 -19.18 44.25
N ASP A 19 -13.25 -19.02 45.56
CA ASP A 19 -13.01 -20.08 46.54
C ASP A 19 -14.33 -20.77 46.87
N HIS A 20 -14.57 -21.91 46.23
CA HIS A 20 -15.68 -22.80 46.56
C HIS A 20 -15.16 -24.14 47.06
N SER A 21 -14.77 -24.19 48.34
CA SER A 21 -14.87 -25.44 49.11
C SER A 21 -14.86 -25.23 50.63
N ARG A 22 -15.96 -25.59 51.31
CA ARG A 22 -15.88 -26.07 52.70
C ARG A 22 -15.35 -27.52 52.66
N HIS A 23 -14.04 -27.70 52.52
CA HIS A 23 -13.20 -28.79 53.06
C HIS A 23 -11.83 -28.82 52.37
N PRO A 24 -10.72 -29.13 53.09
CA PRO A 24 -9.37 -28.83 52.61
C PRO A 24 -8.78 -30.00 51.82
N LYS A 25 -8.72 -29.89 50.48
CA LYS A 25 -7.69 -30.53 49.65
C LYS A 25 -7.34 -29.61 48.49
N THR A 26 -6.04 -29.45 48.26
CA THR A 26 -5.35 -28.60 47.28
C THR A 26 -6.03 -28.56 45.90
N SER A 27 -6.63 -27.42 45.57
CA SER A 27 -7.14 -27.09 44.23
C SER A 27 -6.17 -26.11 43.54
N PRO A 28 -5.89 -26.22 42.22
CA PRO A 28 -5.07 -25.24 41.51
C PRO A 28 -5.81 -23.88 41.47
N ALA A 29 -5.19 -22.85 42.02
CA ALA A 29 -5.72 -21.49 42.01
C ALA A 29 -5.90 -21.00 40.56
N THR A 30 -7.14 -20.62 40.21
CA THR A 30 -7.50 -20.06 38.91
C THR A 30 -7.63 -18.54 39.07
N TRP A 31 -6.99 -17.75 38.21
CA TRP A 31 -7.01 -16.28 38.28
C TRP A 31 -7.72 -15.71 37.05
N ASN A 32 -8.86 -15.05 37.26
CA ASN A 32 -9.63 -14.39 36.19
C ASN A 32 -9.39 -12.87 36.25
N MET A 33 -9.07 -12.27 35.10
CA MET A 33 -9.04 -10.81 34.94
C MET A 33 -10.26 -10.37 34.14
N HIS A 34 -11.19 -9.65 34.78
CA HIS A 34 -12.34 -9.04 34.12
C HIS A 34 -12.06 -7.55 33.86
N LEU A 35 -12.10 -7.17 32.58
CA LEU A 35 -12.14 -5.78 32.15
C LEU A 35 -13.60 -5.45 31.80
N GLU A 36 -14.25 -4.61 32.61
CA GLU A 36 -15.66 -4.25 32.45
C GLU A 36 -15.80 -2.74 32.23
N THR A 37 -16.61 -2.34 31.25
CA THR A 37 -17.08 -0.95 31.05
C THR A 37 -18.57 -0.91 31.33
N ARG A 38 -18.99 -0.37 32.49
CA ARG A 38 -20.42 -0.08 32.80
C ARG A 38 -20.63 1.33 33.37
N LEU A 39 -21.80 1.88 33.07
CA LEU A 39 -22.38 3.13 33.59
C LEU A 39 -22.71 3.04 35.10
N PRO A 40 -22.75 4.16 35.87
CA PRO A 40 -22.59 4.13 37.32
C PRO A 40 -23.91 4.02 38.12
N GLU A 41 -23.86 3.29 39.24
CA GLU A 41 -24.68 3.54 40.43
C GLU A 41 -23.79 4.12 41.56
N PRO A 42 -24.38 4.85 42.54
CA PRO A 42 -23.68 5.87 43.30
C PRO A 42 -22.88 5.28 44.47
N HIS A 43 -21.88 6.03 44.94
CA HIS A 43 -21.02 5.76 46.12
C HIS A 43 -19.61 5.17 45.83
N CYS A 44 -18.74 5.94 45.17
CA CYS A 44 -17.33 6.10 45.62
C CYS A 44 -16.57 7.19 44.81
N PRO A 45 -15.53 7.83 45.38
CA PRO A 45 -15.03 9.12 44.92
C PRO A 45 -14.08 9.03 43.71
N VAL A 46 -14.13 10.08 42.88
CA VAL A 46 -13.38 10.26 41.62
C VAL A 46 -12.07 11.03 41.89
N GLN A 47 -10.96 10.60 41.29
CA GLN A 47 -9.67 11.32 41.27
C GLN A 47 -9.44 11.95 39.88
N PRO A 48 -8.69 13.07 39.76
CA PRO A 48 -8.62 13.87 38.52
C PRO A 48 -7.56 13.38 37.51
N GLU A 49 -7.83 13.56 36.21
CA GLU A 49 -6.98 13.18 35.07
C GLU A 49 -5.72 14.04 34.89
N PRO A 50 -4.69 13.49 34.20
CA PRO A 50 -4.19 14.22 33.02
C PRO A 50 -3.86 13.36 31.77
N ASP A 51 -4.20 13.97 30.64
CA ASP A 51 -3.62 14.00 29.28
C ASP A 51 -3.33 12.74 28.41
N SER A 52 -3.44 13.01 27.11
CA SER A 52 -3.61 12.16 25.94
C SER A 52 -2.44 11.20 25.59
N SER A 53 -2.65 9.90 25.85
CA SER A 53 -1.89 8.77 25.30
C SER A 53 -2.77 7.49 25.35
N PRO A 54 -3.12 6.85 24.21
CA PRO A 54 -3.97 5.67 24.24
C PRO A 54 -3.13 4.39 24.18
N VAL A 55 -2.68 3.91 25.35
CA VAL A 55 -2.77 2.54 25.90
C VAL A 55 -2.01 2.59 27.23
N GLN A 56 -2.67 3.12 28.26
CA GLN A 56 -2.14 3.09 29.61
C GLN A 56 -2.07 1.64 30.12
N SER A 57 -0.97 1.36 30.81
CA SER A 57 -0.57 0.16 31.55
C SER A 57 -1.65 -0.89 31.79
N LEU A 58 -1.39 -2.12 31.33
CA LEU A 58 -2.08 -3.30 31.81
C LEU A 58 -1.54 -3.57 33.23
N ALA A 59 -2.21 -3.04 34.26
CA ALA A 59 -1.80 -3.24 35.65
C ALA A 59 -2.15 -4.68 36.09
N ILE A 60 -1.18 -5.60 35.96
CA ILE A 60 -1.24 -6.93 36.56
C ILE A 60 -0.86 -6.76 38.04
N ASN A 61 -1.84 -6.38 38.86
CA ASN A 61 -1.54 -6.00 40.25
C ASN A 61 -1.34 -7.17 41.21
N HIS A 62 -1.56 -8.43 40.82
CA HIS A 62 -1.18 -9.60 41.61
C HIS A 62 -0.74 -10.74 40.68
N CYS A 63 0.58 -10.92 40.56
CA CYS A 63 1.19 -12.13 40.01
C CYS A 63 2.08 -12.70 41.13
N PRO A 64 2.02 -14.01 41.45
CA PRO A 64 2.86 -14.58 42.50
C PRO A 64 4.34 -14.32 42.18
N THR A 65 5.06 -13.75 43.14
CA THR A 65 6.44 -13.26 43.02
C THR A 65 7.52 -14.33 43.22
N GLU A 66 7.17 -15.61 43.16
CA GLU A 66 8.17 -16.68 43.29
C GLU A 66 8.73 -17.09 41.91
N PRO A 67 10.08 -17.11 41.74
CA PRO A 67 10.72 -17.54 40.51
C PRO A 67 10.69 -19.07 40.43
N VAL A 68 9.53 -19.62 40.11
CA VAL A 68 9.37 -21.03 39.79
C VAL A 68 9.13 -21.12 38.30
N LYS A 69 9.84 -22.01 37.59
CA LYS A 69 9.52 -22.40 36.21
C LYS A 69 8.09 -22.93 36.19
N THR A 70 7.15 -22.03 35.96
CA THR A 70 5.72 -22.31 36.07
C THR A 70 5.18 -22.28 34.66
N HIS A 71 4.91 -23.47 34.13
CA HIS A 71 4.33 -23.64 32.81
C HIS A 71 2.89 -23.08 32.82
N LEU A 72 2.53 -22.25 31.84
CA LEU A 72 1.21 -21.61 31.78
C LEU A 72 0.55 -21.83 30.42
N ASN A 73 -0.73 -22.17 30.47
CA ASN A 73 -1.64 -22.13 29.34
C ASN A 73 -2.48 -20.86 29.40
N ARG A 74 -2.69 -20.21 28.26
CA ARG A 74 -3.44 -18.98 28.15
C ARG A 74 -4.56 -19.07 27.15
N ARG A 75 -5.71 -18.49 27.50
CA ARG A 75 -6.86 -18.34 26.61
C ARG A 75 -7.24 -16.87 26.50
N PHE A 76 -7.30 -16.37 25.28
CA PHE A 76 -7.88 -15.10 24.90
C PHE A 76 -9.24 -15.38 24.28
N SER A 77 -10.30 -14.96 24.96
CA SER A 77 -11.65 -15.04 24.42
C SER A 77 -12.13 -13.65 24.01
N ARG A 78 -12.80 -13.56 22.87
CA ARG A 78 -13.65 -12.42 22.59
C ARG A 78 -14.95 -12.52 23.33
N LEU A 79 -15.49 -11.36 23.68
CA LEU A 79 -16.79 -11.24 24.32
C LEU A 79 -17.91 -10.85 23.34
N GLY A 80 -17.63 -10.80 22.03
CA GLY A 80 -18.64 -10.49 21.02
C GLY A 80 -18.09 -9.79 19.79
N ALA A 81 -18.35 -8.49 19.68
CA ALA A 81 -18.11 -7.67 18.48
C ALA A 81 -16.63 -7.30 18.23
N THR A 82 -15.70 -7.71 19.09
CA THR A 82 -14.27 -7.41 18.90
C THR A 82 -13.70 -8.11 17.65
N PRO A 83 -13.05 -7.40 16.71
CA PRO A 83 -12.53 -7.99 15.48
C PRO A 83 -11.40 -9.03 15.67
N LEU A 84 -11.27 -9.91 14.66
CA LEU A 84 -10.04 -10.66 14.26
C LEU A 84 -8.74 -10.17 14.91
N MET A 85 -8.41 -9.00 14.42
CA MET A 85 -7.13 -8.34 14.51
C MET A 85 -6.86 -7.79 15.92
N GLU A 86 -7.87 -7.23 16.58
CA GLU A 86 -7.71 -6.64 17.92
C GLU A 86 -7.35 -7.71 18.98
N LEU A 87 -7.95 -8.90 18.88
CA LEU A 87 -7.61 -10.02 19.76
C LEU A 87 -6.16 -10.48 19.55
N MET A 88 -5.70 -10.51 18.29
CA MET A 88 -4.33 -10.90 17.95
C MET A 88 -3.32 -9.84 18.42
N ILE A 89 -3.66 -8.56 18.34
CA ILE A 89 -2.85 -7.47 18.90
C ILE A 89 -2.76 -7.60 20.43
N ALA A 90 -3.87 -7.87 21.11
CA ALA A 90 -3.90 -8.08 22.56
C ALA A 90 -3.04 -9.29 22.96
N ALA A 91 -3.12 -10.40 22.22
CA ALA A 91 -2.28 -11.57 22.43
C ALA A 91 -0.79 -11.26 22.22
N GLY A 92 -0.46 -10.59 21.12
CA GLY A 92 0.91 -10.20 20.76
C GLY A 92 1.54 -9.22 21.76
N LYS A 93 0.76 -8.37 22.44
CA LYS A 93 1.28 -7.50 23.52
C LYS A 93 1.39 -8.22 24.85
N ALA A 94 0.41 -9.03 25.19
CA ALA A 94 0.31 -9.54 26.54
C ALA A 94 1.15 -10.80 26.77
N VAL A 95 1.51 -11.58 25.74
CA VAL A 95 2.39 -12.76 25.88
C VAL A 95 3.84 -12.33 26.20
N PRO A 96 4.48 -11.39 25.46
CA PRO A 96 5.83 -10.93 25.80
C PRO A 96 5.93 -10.27 27.18
N ARG A 97 4.93 -9.47 27.60
CA ARG A 97 4.93 -8.88 28.95
C ARG A 97 4.97 -9.94 30.05
N LEU A 98 4.17 -11.00 29.93
CA LEU A 98 4.20 -12.10 30.90
C LEU A 98 5.54 -12.85 30.91
N GLN A 99 6.14 -13.07 29.73
CA GLN A 99 7.41 -13.79 29.63
C GLN A 99 8.60 -12.96 30.14
N VAL A 100 8.66 -11.67 29.78
CA VAL A 100 9.80 -10.79 30.06
C VAL A 100 9.69 -10.11 31.41
N GLU A 101 8.54 -9.51 31.74
CA GLU A 101 8.37 -8.72 32.96
C GLU A 101 8.07 -9.61 34.18
N HIS A 102 7.38 -10.74 33.96
CA HIS A 102 6.94 -11.64 35.03
C HIS A 102 7.66 -13.00 35.04
N GLY A 103 8.59 -13.25 34.11
CA GLY A 103 9.40 -14.47 34.07
C GLY A 103 8.60 -15.77 33.82
N LEU A 104 7.39 -15.66 33.29
CA LEU A 104 6.48 -16.80 33.12
C LEU A 104 6.74 -17.52 31.81
N ALA A 105 6.95 -18.85 31.85
CA ALA A 105 7.03 -19.67 30.65
C ALA A 105 5.61 -19.92 30.09
N VAL A 106 5.32 -19.36 28.92
CA VAL A 106 4.04 -19.56 28.23
C VAL A 106 4.18 -20.72 27.26
N ASP A 107 3.48 -21.83 27.56
CA ASP A 107 3.57 -23.07 26.77
C ASP A 107 2.43 -23.22 25.77
N ARG A 108 1.29 -22.54 25.97
CA ARG A 108 0.15 -22.55 25.03
C ARG A 108 -0.56 -21.20 25.02
N VAL A 109 -0.99 -20.77 23.83
CA VAL A 109 -1.80 -19.57 23.62
C VAL A 109 -2.97 -19.93 22.73
N TYR A 110 -4.18 -19.83 23.27
CA TYR A 110 -5.42 -20.01 22.54
C TYR A 110 -6.08 -18.66 22.30
N THR A 111 -6.37 -18.32 21.05
CA THR A 111 -7.09 -17.10 20.67
C THR A 111 -8.36 -17.48 19.91
N GLY A 112 -9.51 -16.97 20.33
CA GLY A 112 -10.79 -17.30 19.70
C GLY A 112 -11.99 -16.73 20.43
N SER A 113 -13.18 -17.20 20.06
CA SER A 113 -14.43 -16.90 20.78
C SER A 113 -14.83 -18.14 21.56
N PHE A 114 -14.37 -18.23 22.81
CA PHE A 114 -14.62 -19.39 23.68
C PHE A 114 -15.80 -19.15 24.63
N MET A 115 -15.97 -17.91 25.06
CA MET A 115 -17.06 -17.46 25.91
C MET A 115 -17.39 -16.01 25.51
N THR A 116 -18.58 -15.81 24.95
CA THR A 116 -19.05 -14.51 24.44
C THR A 116 -20.15 -13.92 25.33
N SER A 117 -20.32 -12.60 25.28
CA SER A 117 -21.42 -11.87 25.91
C SER A 117 -22.18 -11.07 24.83
N LEU A 118 -22.89 -11.80 23.95
CA LEU A 118 -23.54 -11.25 22.76
C LEU A 118 -22.55 -10.43 21.92
N ASP A 119 -22.89 -9.17 21.59
CA ASP A 119 -22.08 -8.27 20.78
C ASP A 119 -21.21 -7.33 21.63
N MET A 120 -20.84 -7.72 22.85
CA MET A 120 -20.01 -6.87 23.69
C MET A 120 -18.63 -6.65 23.03
N ALA A 121 -18.27 -5.38 22.85
CA ALA A 121 -16.94 -4.98 22.43
C ALA A 121 -15.98 -5.13 23.63
N GLY A 122 -15.41 -6.32 23.78
CA GLY A 122 -14.47 -6.63 24.85
C GLY A 122 -13.77 -7.97 24.63
N LEU A 123 -12.70 -8.17 25.41
CA LEU A 123 -11.95 -9.42 25.44
C LEU A 123 -11.74 -9.85 26.89
N SER A 124 -11.60 -11.15 27.09
CA SER A 124 -11.16 -11.73 28.35
C SER A 124 -9.85 -12.47 28.17
N ILE A 125 -9.03 -12.41 29.21
CA ILE A 125 -7.72 -13.06 29.27
C ILE A 125 -7.75 -14.01 30.47
N THR A 126 -7.61 -15.30 30.19
CA THR A 126 -7.51 -16.35 31.21
C THR A 126 -6.09 -16.92 31.19
N VAL A 127 -5.47 -16.98 32.36
CA VAL A 127 -4.13 -17.53 32.57
C VAL A 127 -4.23 -18.70 33.54
N MET A 128 -3.71 -19.87 33.15
CA MET A 128 -3.83 -21.11 33.92
C MET A 128 -2.47 -21.77 34.08
N LYS A 129 -2.07 -22.05 35.32
CA LYS A 129 -0.87 -22.86 35.61
C LYS A 129 -1.11 -24.28 35.11
N VAL A 130 -0.16 -24.83 34.37
CA VAL A 130 -0.23 -26.16 33.80
C VAL A 130 1.02 -26.95 34.17
N ASP A 131 0.87 -28.27 34.15
CA ASP A 131 1.95 -29.24 34.13
C ASP A 131 1.85 -30.07 32.84
N GLU A 132 2.79 -30.99 32.63
CA GLU A 132 2.83 -31.84 31.44
C GLU A 132 1.54 -32.67 31.28
N ALA A 133 0.98 -33.17 32.39
CA ALA A 133 -0.25 -33.95 32.38
C ALA A 133 -1.45 -33.10 31.94
N THR A 134 -1.57 -31.87 32.46
CA THR A 134 -2.63 -30.93 32.08
C THR A 134 -2.49 -30.49 30.63
N LEU A 135 -1.26 -30.25 30.15
CA LEU A 135 -1.00 -29.95 28.75
C LEU A 135 -1.45 -31.09 27.82
N GLN A 136 -1.15 -32.34 28.18
CA GLN A 136 -1.61 -33.51 27.42
C GLN A 136 -3.14 -33.61 27.38
N LEU A 137 -3.84 -33.30 28.48
CA LEU A 137 -5.30 -33.28 28.52
C LEU A 137 -5.91 -32.16 27.67
N LEU A 138 -5.29 -30.98 27.66
CA LEU A 138 -5.73 -29.85 26.82
C LEU A 138 -5.52 -30.13 25.33
N ASP A 139 -4.43 -30.82 25.01
CA ASP A 139 -4.02 -31.22 23.66
C ASP A 139 -4.70 -32.53 23.20
N ALA A 140 -5.57 -33.14 24.02
CA ALA A 140 -6.26 -34.37 23.65
C ALA A 140 -7.29 -34.11 22.51
N PRO A 141 -7.37 -34.99 21.50
CA PRO A 141 -8.35 -34.88 20.42
C PRO A 141 -9.77 -34.79 20.95
N THR A 142 -10.57 -33.87 20.40
CA THR A 142 -11.95 -33.68 20.84
C THR A 142 -12.87 -33.27 19.70
N LYS A 143 -14.13 -33.67 19.82
CA LYS A 143 -15.23 -33.24 18.94
C LYS A 143 -15.96 -32.01 19.48
N ALA A 144 -15.46 -31.42 20.57
CA ALA A 144 -16.08 -30.24 21.18
C ALA A 144 -16.07 -29.07 20.19
N PRO A 145 -17.25 -28.47 19.89
CA PRO A 145 -17.33 -27.34 18.97
C PRO A 145 -16.52 -26.16 19.51
N ALA A 146 -15.82 -25.46 18.62
CA ALA A 146 -14.96 -24.30 18.91
C ALA A 146 -13.74 -24.56 19.83
N TRP A 147 -13.43 -25.81 20.20
CA TRP A 147 -12.16 -26.13 20.84
C TRP A 147 -11.02 -26.15 19.82
N PRO A 148 -9.86 -25.52 20.09
CA PRO A 148 -8.86 -25.22 19.07
C PRO A 148 -7.98 -26.43 18.66
N VAL A 149 -8.10 -27.57 19.34
CA VAL A 149 -7.27 -28.78 19.12
C VAL A 149 -7.88 -29.75 18.09
N GLY A 150 -9.15 -29.55 17.69
CA GLY A 150 -9.80 -30.34 16.64
C GLY A 150 -9.85 -31.86 16.90
N VAL A 151 -10.34 -32.61 15.89
CA VAL A 151 -10.44 -34.09 15.95
C VAL A 151 -9.13 -34.80 15.63
N ASP A 152 -8.21 -34.10 14.97
CA ASP A 152 -6.92 -34.64 14.52
C ASP A 152 -5.76 -34.32 15.47
N GLY A 153 -6.02 -33.56 16.55
CA GLY A 153 -5.01 -33.15 17.54
C GLY A 153 -4.00 -32.12 17.02
N ASP A 154 -4.25 -31.54 15.84
CA ASP A 154 -3.35 -30.57 15.22
C ASP A 154 -3.54 -29.18 15.84
N ARG A 155 -2.43 -28.47 16.08
CA ARG A 155 -2.41 -27.28 16.95
C ARG A 155 -1.67 -26.09 16.34
N PRO A 156 -2.16 -24.85 16.52
CA PRO A 156 -1.35 -23.67 16.25
C PRO A 156 -0.16 -23.62 17.23
N PRO A 157 1.06 -23.29 16.76
CA PRO A 157 2.25 -23.30 17.59
C PRO A 157 2.15 -22.28 18.73
N ALA A 158 2.56 -22.70 19.93
CA ALA A 158 2.53 -21.86 21.13
C ALA A 158 3.54 -20.70 21.13
N LYS A 159 4.53 -20.73 20.24
CA LYS A 159 5.59 -19.74 20.20
C LYS A 159 5.18 -18.66 19.22
N ILE A 160 4.57 -17.59 19.71
CA ILE A 160 4.76 -16.29 19.08
C ILE A 160 6.26 -16.01 19.24
N PRO A 161 7.07 -16.00 18.17
CA PRO A 161 8.48 -15.69 18.32
C PRO A 161 8.57 -14.30 18.92
N VAL A 162 9.09 -14.17 20.14
CA VAL A 162 9.51 -12.87 20.65
C VAL A 162 10.74 -12.50 19.82
N PRO A 163 10.71 -11.43 19.00
CA PRO A 163 11.92 -10.99 18.32
C PRO A 163 12.90 -10.61 19.42
N VAL A 164 13.93 -11.43 19.63
CA VAL A 164 15.09 -11.02 20.40
C VAL A 164 15.74 -9.90 19.56
N PRO A 165 15.90 -8.67 20.08
CA PRO A 165 16.70 -7.69 19.39
C PRO A 165 18.07 -8.33 19.17
N GLN A 166 18.49 -8.43 17.91
CA GLN A 166 19.84 -8.92 17.63
C GLN A 166 20.80 -8.04 18.42
N SER A 167 21.50 -8.63 19.39
CA SER A 167 22.65 -7.96 20.00
C SER A 167 23.61 -7.63 18.85
N PRO A 168 24.20 -6.42 18.80
CA PRO A 168 25.04 -6.02 17.69
C PRO A 168 26.25 -6.95 17.66
N SER A 169 26.21 -7.97 16.80
CA SER A 169 27.38 -8.73 16.45
C SER A 169 28.29 -7.77 15.71
N SER A 170 29.42 -7.43 16.34
CA SER A 170 30.57 -6.82 15.70
C SER A 170 30.94 -7.63 14.46
N GLY A 171 30.49 -7.12 13.31
CA GLY A 171 30.68 -7.69 12.00
C GLY A 171 30.23 -6.63 11.02
N SER A 172 31.21 -5.89 10.49
CA SER A 172 31.06 -4.83 9.51
C SER A 172 30.03 -5.18 8.43
N ASN A 173 28.86 -4.57 8.50
CA ASN A 173 28.12 -4.00 7.37
C ASN A 173 26.99 -3.13 7.92
N LYS A 174 27.17 -1.82 7.86
CA LYS A 174 26.12 -0.85 8.14
C LYS A 174 25.04 -0.97 7.07
N VAL A 175 24.01 -1.78 7.33
CA VAL A 175 22.72 -1.63 6.67
C VAL A 175 21.95 -0.61 7.50
N THR A 176 22.18 0.66 7.20
CA THR A 176 21.25 1.72 7.60
C THR A 176 20.03 1.58 6.73
N ASP A 177 18.89 1.41 7.40
CA ASP A 177 17.53 1.49 6.87
C ASP A 177 17.38 2.74 6.00
N SER A 178 17.58 2.54 4.72
CA SER A 178 17.33 3.48 3.66
C SER A 178 17.05 2.59 2.45
N PHE A 179 15.81 2.67 1.98
CA PHE A 179 15.35 2.07 0.74
C PHE A 179 16.07 2.78 -0.41
N ILE A 180 17.38 2.54 -0.55
CA ILE A 180 18.19 2.99 -1.67
C ILE A 180 18.27 1.78 -2.59
N PRO A 181 17.59 1.78 -3.75
CA PRO A 181 17.87 0.80 -4.77
C PRO A 181 19.37 0.86 -5.05
N SER A 182 20.03 -0.28 -5.18
CA SER A 182 21.40 -0.38 -5.66
C SER A 182 21.47 0.22 -7.08
N HIS A 183 21.64 1.54 -7.16
CA HIS A 183 22.04 2.22 -8.38
C HIS A 183 23.47 1.79 -8.66
N GLN A 184 23.65 0.82 -9.56
CA GLN A 184 24.75 0.96 -10.49
C GLN A 184 24.48 2.31 -11.16
N SER A 185 25.27 3.32 -10.78
CA SER A 185 25.02 4.71 -11.15
C SER A 185 25.08 4.84 -12.68
N SER A 186 23.93 4.73 -13.32
CA SER A 186 23.71 5.33 -14.63
C SER A 186 23.93 6.82 -14.42
N THR A 187 24.94 7.36 -15.08
CA THR A 187 25.30 8.78 -15.02
C THR A 187 25.05 9.42 -16.37
N ARG A 188 24.66 10.69 -16.36
CA ARG A 188 24.54 11.46 -17.60
C ARG A 188 25.87 11.47 -18.36
N PRO A 189 25.90 11.10 -19.65
CA PRO A 189 27.13 11.13 -20.45
C PRO A 189 27.58 12.57 -20.73
N GLU A 190 28.90 12.77 -20.88
CA GLU A 190 29.48 14.09 -21.18
C GLU A 190 29.11 14.60 -22.58
N GLN A 191 28.98 13.68 -23.55
CA GLN A 191 28.59 13.97 -24.93
C GLN A 191 27.38 13.14 -25.32
N LEU A 192 26.38 13.80 -25.90
CA LEU A 192 25.17 13.15 -26.41
C LEU A 192 25.35 12.72 -27.86
N SER A 193 24.92 11.51 -28.17
CA SER A 193 24.64 11.03 -29.52
C SER A 193 23.47 11.79 -30.15
N GLU A 194 23.26 11.66 -31.46
CA GLU A 194 22.06 12.21 -32.13
C GLU A 194 20.77 11.69 -31.47
N GLN A 195 20.71 10.38 -31.23
CA GLN A 195 19.58 9.74 -30.57
C GLN A 195 19.40 10.25 -29.12
N GLY A 196 20.49 10.46 -28.39
CA GLY A 196 20.45 11.00 -27.04
C GLY A 196 19.98 12.46 -26.97
N ARG A 197 20.35 13.30 -27.95
CA ARG A 197 19.82 14.67 -28.08
C ARG A 197 18.32 14.65 -28.39
N MET A 198 17.90 13.80 -29.32
CA MET A 198 16.48 13.66 -29.67
C MET A 198 15.66 13.17 -28.46
N LEU A 199 16.19 12.22 -27.69
CA LEU A 199 15.56 11.72 -26.47
C LEU A 199 15.48 12.80 -25.38
N GLU A 200 16.54 13.60 -25.21
CA GLU A 200 16.52 14.74 -24.29
C GLU A 200 15.42 15.74 -24.65
N VAL A 201 15.36 16.18 -25.91
CA VAL A 201 14.34 17.12 -26.40
C VAL A 201 12.93 16.55 -26.20
N ALA A 202 12.74 15.25 -26.45
CA ALA A 202 11.48 14.56 -26.20
C ALA A 202 11.07 14.60 -24.72
N ILE A 203 11.99 14.23 -23.81
CA ILE A 203 11.74 14.21 -22.36
C ILE A 203 11.42 15.63 -21.85
N GLU A 204 12.21 16.63 -22.26
CA GLU A 204 12.01 18.02 -21.85
C GLU A 204 10.65 18.56 -22.31
N ALA A 205 10.25 18.26 -23.55
CA ALA A 205 8.97 18.68 -24.09
C ALA A 205 7.79 18.05 -23.32
N ALA A 206 7.82 16.74 -23.09
CA ALA A 206 6.78 16.04 -22.33
C ALA A 206 6.65 16.60 -20.91
N ALA A 207 7.77 16.74 -20.20
CA ALA A 207 7.76 17.21 -18.82
C ALA A 207 7.34 18.68 -18.71
N SER A 208 7.81 19.54 -19.61
CA SER A 208 7.41 20.96 -19.63
C SER A 208 5.91 21.10 -19.87
N GLU A 209 5.34 20.32 -20.78
CA GLU A 209 3.90 20.33 -21.06
C GLU A 209 3.07 19.93 -19.82
N MET A 210 3.49 18.88 -19.10
CA MET A 210 2.80 18.45 -17.86
C MET A 210 2.89 19.47 -16.73
N ILE A 211 3.97 20.26 -16.67
CA ILE A 211 4.08 21.37 -15.72
C ILE A 211 3.14 22.51 -16.12
N ASN A 212 3.06 22.85 -17.40
CA ASN A 212 2.22 23.93 -17.91
C ASN A 212 0.72 23.62 -17.80
N LEU A 213 0.32 22.36 -18.03
CA LEU A 213 -1.08 21.94 -17.95
C LEU A 213 -1.59 21.67 -16.54
N ARG A 214 -0.73 21.82 -15.52
CA ARG A 214 -1.05 21.49 -14.12
C ARG A 214 -2.41 22.02 -13.66
N ASP A 215 -2.63 23.33 -13.81
CA ASP A 215 -3.81 23.97 -13.23
C ASP A 215 -5.09 23.58 -13.98
N THR A 216 -5.00 23.50 -15.32
CA THR A 216 -6.11 23.02 -16.18
C THR A 216 -6.49 21.58 -15.85
N LEU A 217 -5.50 20.68 -15.69
CA LEU A 217 -5.74 19.28 -15.34
C LEU A 217 -6.38 19.15 -13.95
N ASN A 218 -5.93 19.94 -12.98
CA ASN A 218 -6.57 20.00 -11.67
C ASN A 218 -8.00 20.56 -11.73
N GLU A 219 -8.28 21.54 -12.60
CA GLU A 219 -9.63 22.08 -12.79
C GLU A 219 -10.58 21.02 -13.35
N TRP A 220 -10.18 20.31 -14.40
CA TRP A 220 -10.97 19.22 -14.96
C TRP A 220 -11.16 18.10 -13.93
N ASP A 221 -10.09 17.65 -13.29
CA ASP A 221 -10.14 16.59 -12.29
C ASP A 221 -10.92 16.99 -11.03
N GLY A 222 -10.97 18.28 -10.68
CA GLY A 222 -11.79 18.77 -9.58
C GLY A 222 -13.29 18.62 -9.85
N LYS A 223 -13.70 18.54 -11.12
CA LYS A 223 -15.11 18.29 -11.52
C LYS A 223 -15.44 16.81 -11.57
N VAL A 224 -14.49 15.95 -11.97
CA VAL A 224 -14.75 14.52 -12.26
C VAL A 224 -13.93 13.54 -11.42
N GLY A 225 -13.26 14.02 -10.37
CA GLY A 225 -12.29 13.29 -9.55
C GLY A 225 -12.02 14.02 -8.24
N ASP A 226 -10.77 13.98 -7.77
CA ASP A 226 -10.32 14.62 -6.51
C ASP A 226 -9.48 15.89 -6.73
N GLY A 227 -9.25 16.30 -7.98
CA GLY A 227 -8.62 17.57 -8.33
C GLY A 227 -7.10 17.59 -8.14
N ASP A 228 -6.46 16.42 -8.18
CA ASP A 228 -5.01 16.28 -7.96
C ASP A 228 -4.24 15.79 -9.20
N CYS A 229 -4.92 15.44 -10.30
CA CYS A 229 -4.31 14.91 -11.51
C CYS A 229 -3.15 15.76 -12.01
N GLY A 230 -3.37 17.06 -12.21
CA GLY A 230 -2.34 17.98 -12.70
C GLY A 230 -1.17 18.16 -11.74
N SER A 231 -1.43 18.22 -10.43
CA SER A 231 -0.38 18.27 -9.42
C SER A 231 0.45 16.99 -9.34
N THR A 232 -0.17 15.83 -9.55
CA THR A 232 0.52 14.54 -9.63
C THR A 232 1.39 14.45 -10.89
N MET A 233 0.85 14.84 -12.06
CA MET A 233 1.60 14.88 -13.32
C MET A 233 2.77 15.88 -13.27
N SER A 234 2.53 17.09 -12.76
CA SER A 234 3.55 18.13 -12.62
C SER A 234 4.69 17.69 -11.69
N ARG A 235 4.38 17.02 -10.57
CA ARG A 235 5.41 16.49 -9.65
C ARG A 235 6.29 15.43 -10.32
N GLY A 236 5.70 14.51 -11.07
CA GLY A 236 6.43 13.53 -11.87
C GLY A 236 7.35 14.20 -12.89
N ALA A 237 6.80 15.14 -13.65
CA ALA A 237 7.53 15.91 -14.66
C ALA A 237 8.71 16.71 -14.07
N SER A 238 8.52 17.38 -12.94
CA SER A 238 9.61 18.10 -12.27
C SER A 238 10.73 17.16 -11.83
N ALA A 239 10.41 16.00 -11.26
CA ALA A 239 11.41 15.01 -10.89
C ALA A 239 12.16 14.45 -12.11
N ILE A 240 11.45 14.20 -13.21
CA ILE A 240 12.07 13.79 -14.47
C ILE A 240 13.08 14.84 -14.97
N LEU A 241 12.72 16.13 -14.96
CA LEU A 241 13.64 17.21 -15.38
C LEU A 241 14.85 17.37 -14.45
N GLU A 242 14.67 17.14 -13.15
CA GLU A 242 15.77 17.16 -12.18
C GLU A 242 16.73 15.99 -12.41
N ASP A 243 16.18 14.79 -12.60
CA ASP A 243 16.96 13.56 -12.78
C ASP A 243 17.62 13.51 -14.17
N LEU A 244 16.97 14.04 -15.21
CA LEU A 244 17.51 14.21 -16.56
C LEU A 244 18.88 14.92 -16.58
N LYS A 245 19.05 15.92 -15.71
CA LYS A 245 20.27 16.73 -15.65
C LYS A 245 21.46 15.99 -15.02
N LYS A 246 21.20 14.92 -14.26
CA LYS A 246 22.22 14.30 -13.39
C LYS A 246 22.42 12.81 -13.63
N TYR A 247 21.33 12.08 -13.86
CA TYR A 247 21.32 10.62 -13.74
C TYR A 247 20.96 9.88 -15.04
N TYR A 248 20.29 10.53 -15.99
CA TYR A 248 19.80 9.80 -17.17
C TYR A 248 20.92 9.48 -18.17
N PRO A 249 21.14 8.19 -18.49
CA PRO A 249 22.16 7.78 -19.45
C PRO A 249 21.62 7.93 -20.87
N LEU A 250 21.40 9.17 -21.34
CA LEU A 250 20.64 9.48 -22.56
C LEU A 250 21.11 8.80 -23.86
N ASN A 251 22.35 8.29 -23.92
CA ASN A 251 22.86 7.50 -25.05
C ASN A 251 22.43 6.02 -25.00
N ASP A 252 21.85 5.58 -23.89
CA ASP A 252 21.21 4.29 -23.69
C ASP A 252 19.71 4.54 -23.45
N VAL A 253 18.94 4.41 -24.53
CA VAL A 253 17.48 4.63 -24.51
C VAL A 253 16.79 3.66 -23.56
N VAL A 254 17.25 2.42 -23.52
CA VAL A 254 16.65 1.36 -22.71
C VAL A 254 16.83 1.70 -21.24
N GLU A 255 18.06 1.99 -20.82
CA GLU A 255 18.32 2.36 -19.44
C GLU A 255 17.69 3.71 -19.07
N THR A 256 17.65 4.69 -19.98
CA THR A 256 16.94 5.96 -19.75
C THR A 256 15.44 5.74 -19.51
N MET A 257 14.79 4.84 -20.26
CA MET A 257 13.38 4.49 -20.07
C MET A 257 13.11 3.93 -18.66
N LYS A 258 14.03 3.10 -18.17
CA LYS A 258 13.97 2.56 -16.80
C LYS A 258 14.15 3.65 -15.73
N GLU A 259 15.06 4.59 -15.96
CA GLU A 259 15.28 5.70 -15.02
C GLU A 259 14.06 6.63 -14.97
N ILE A 260 13.40 6.93 -16.10
CA ILE A 260 12.14 7.69 -16.13
C ILE A 260 11.06 7.00 -15.29
N GLY A 261 10.89 5.68 -15.46
CA GLY A 261 9.95 4.90 -14.64
C GLY A 261 10.28 4.96 -13.15
N SER A 262 11.57 4.94 -12.80
CA SER A 262 12.05 5.06 -11.42
C SER A 262 11.76 6.43 -10.81
N SER A 263 11.97 7.51 -11.57
CA SER A 263 11.63 8.88 -11.14
C SER A 263 10.13 9.04 -10.90
N VAL A 264 9.29 8.54 -11.82
CA VAL A 264 7.83 8.54 -11.69
C VAL A 264 7.39 7.78 -10.44
N ARG A 265 7.84 6.53 -10.28
CA ARG A 265 7.51 5.66 -9.14
C ARG A 265 7.87 6.30 -7.80
N ARG A 266 8.96 7.07 -7.75
CA ARG A 266 9.47 7.71 -6.53
C ARG A 266 8.58 8.84 -6.04
N VAL A 267 7.95 9.61 -6.95
CA VAL A 267 7.29 10.88 -6.59
C VAL A 267 5.79 10.94 -6.91
N MET A 268 5.31 10.20 -7.91
CA MET A 268 3.90 10.23 -8.28
C MET A 268 3.08 9.33 -7.34
N GLY A 269 2.02 9.90 -6.77
CA GLY A 269 1.09 9.18 -5.91
C GLY A 269 -0.11 8.60 -6.67
N GLY A 270 -0.96 7.90 -5.93
CA GLY A 270 -2.25 7.41 -6.43
C GLY A 270 -2.14 6.41 -7.59
N THR A 271 -3.27 6.21 -8.27
CA THR A 271 -3.37 5.28 -9.40
C THR A 271 -2.51 5.75 -10.58
N SER A 272 -2.41 7.06 -10.83
CA SER A 272 -1.61 7.59 -11.93
C SER A 272 -0.14 7.21 -11.80
N GLY A 273 0.45 7.32 -10.59
CA GLY A 273 1.85 6.97 -10.38
C GLY A 273 2.18 5.51 -10.70
N ILE A 274 1.35 4.56 -10.26
CA ILE A 274 1.57 3.14 -10.55
C ILE A 274 1.30 2.82 -12.02
N ILE A 275 0.33 3.48 -12.66
CA ILE A 275 0.00 3.23 -14.07
C ILE A 275 1.13 3.72 -14.99
N TYR A 276 1.68 4.91 -14.76
CA TYR A 276 2.83 5.39 -15.53
C TYR A 276 4.10 4.57 -15.25
N ASP A 277 4.33 4.11 -14.01
CA ASP A 277 5.43 3.18 -13.72
C ASP A 277 5.27 1.84 -14.46
N ILE A 278 4.05 1.29 -14.55
CA ILE A 278 3.75 0.11 -15.36
C ILE A 278 4.03 0.38 -16.85
N LEU A 279 3.58 1.52 -17.37
CA LEU A 279 3.80 1.96 -18.74
C LEU A 279 5.31 1.97 -19.07
N PHE A 280 6.11 2.66 -18.26
CA PHE A 280 7.56 2.77 -18.47
C PHE A 280 8.29 1.44 -18.31
N LYS A 281 7.90 0.60 -17.35
CA LYS A 281 8.52 -0.73 -17.15
C LYS A 281 8.22 -1.69 -18.29
N ALA A 282 7.01 -1.65 -18.84
CA ALA A 282 6.63 -2.48 -19.97
C ALA A 282 7.36 -2.02 -21.24
N ALA A 283 7.43 -0.71 -21.50
CA ALA A 283 8.23 -0.17 -22.59
C ALA A 283 9.72 -0.55 -22.45
N TYR A 284 10.30 -0.41 -21.25
CA TYR A 284 11.66 -0.85 -20.95
C TYR A 284 11.88 -2.34 -21.26
N ALA A 285 10.98 -3.20 -20.79
CA ALA A 285 11.11 -4.65 -20.97
C ALA A 285 11.07 -5.03 -22.47
N GLU A 286 10.19 -4.38 -23.23
CA GLU A 286 10.08 -4.59 -24.68
C GLU A 286 11.35 -4.12 -25.40
N LEU A 287 11.83 -2.91 -25.12
CA LEU A 287 13.04 -2.37 -25.74
C LEU A 287 14.29 -3.19 -25.35
N LYS A 288 14.40 -3.66 -24.12
CA LYS A 288 15.51 -4.50 -23.66
C LYS A 288 15.59 -5.84 -24.38
N ALA A 289 14.47 -6.37 -24.86
CA ALA A 289 14.46 -7.61 -25.62
C ALA A 289 15.08 -7.46 -27.02
N THR A 290 15.23 -6.22 -27.50
CA THR A 290 15.90 -5.91 -28.76
C THR A 290 17.43 -5.90 -28.55
N ASN A 291 18.18 -6.57 -29.43
CA ASN A 291 19.65 -6.67 -29.35
C ASN A 291 20.36 -5.57 -30.16
N HIS A 292 19.69 -4.46 -30.44
CA HIS A 292 20.20 -3.39 -31.30
C HIS A 292 20.74 -2.21 -30.47
N SER A 293 21.82 -1.59 -30.97
CA SER A 293 22.42 -0.39 -30.37
C SER A 293 21.58 0.88 -30.59
N GLU A 294 20.74 0.88 -31.62
CA GLU A 294 19.81 1.97 -31.95
C GLU A 294 18.39 1.42 -32.01
N ILE A 295 17.43 2.21 -31.53
CA ILE A 295 16.02 1.82 -31.48
C ILE A 295 15.31 2.36 -32.71
N SER A 296 14.83 1.47 -33.55
CA SER A 296 14.06 1.79 -34.76
C SER A 296 12.66 2.32 -34.42
N PRO A 297 12.01 3.03 -35.36
CA PRO A 297 10.62 3.48 -35.18
C PRO A 297 9.62 2.36 -34.91
N LYS A 298 9.83 1.17 -35.50
CA LYS A 298 8.97 0.01 -35.26
C LYS A 298 9.15 -0.57 -33.85
N GLU A 299 10.35 -0.52 -33.30
CA GLU A 299 10.60 -0.93 -31.90
C GLU A 299 9.97 0.06 -30.92
N TRP A 300 9.98 1.37 -31.21
CA TRP A 300 9.21 2.35 -30.44
C TRP A 300 7.70 2.09 -30.47
N ALA A 301 7.17 1.72 -31.64
CA ALA A 301 5.76 1.34 -31.77
C ALA A 301 5.43 0.05 -30.99
N SER A 302 6.31 -0.96 -31.03
CA SER A 302 6.17 -2.19 -30.23
C SER A 302 6.20 -1.88 -28.73
N ALA A 303 7.13 -1.03 -28.29
CA ALA A 303 7.23 -0.60 -26.89
C ALA A 303 5.97 0.12 -26.40
N LEU A 304 5.39 0.98 -27.24
CA LEU A 304 4.11 1.64 -26.94
C LEU A 304 2.96 0.63 -26.81
N GLN A 305 2.86 -0.34 -27.72
CA GLN A 305 1.84 -1.39 -27.65
C GLN A 305 1.99 -2.25 -26.39
N ALA A 306 3.21 -2.67 -26.07
CA ALA A 306 3.51 -3.43 -24.86
C ALA A 306 3.13 -2.64 -23.59
N ALA A 307 3.43 -1.34 -23.58
CA ALA A 307 3.09 -0.45 -22.48
C ALA A 307 1.58 -0.30 -22.30
N ILE A 308 0.84 -0.05 -23.38
CA ILE A 308 -0.63 0.02 -23.38
C ILE A 308 -1.26 -1.29 -22.92
N ALA A 309 -0.77 -2.43 -23.43
CA ALA A 309 -1.26 -3.75 -23.05
C ALA A 309 -1.05 -4.03 -21.56
N ALA A 310 0.11 -3.64 -21.00
CA ALA A 310 0.39 -3.78 -19.58
C ALA A 310 -0.53 -2.88 -18.74
N VAL A 311 -0.70 -1.61 -19.13
CA VAL A 311 -1.62 -0.68 -18.44
C VAL A 311 -3.05 -1.19 -18.47
N SER A 312 -3.53 -1.68 -19.62
CA SER A 312 -4.86 -2.26 -19.74
C SER A 312 -5.03 -3.50 -18.85
N ARG A 313 -4.06 -4.42 -18.87
CA ARG A 313 -4.07 -5.65 -18.07
C ARG A 313 -4.10 -5.38 -16.56
N TYR A 314 -3.22 -4.52 -16.06
CA TYR A 314 -3.08 -4.29 -14.62
C TYR A 314 -4.06 -3.22 -14.10
N GLY A 315 -4.45 -2.27 -14.94
CA GLY A 315 -5.45 -1.25 -14.63
C GLY A 315 -6.90 -1.73 -14.79
N GLY A 316 -7.14 -2.82 -15.53
CA GLY A 316 -8.47 -3.37 -15.76
C GLY A 316 -9.37 -2.48 -16.64
N ALA A 317 -8.78 -1.61 -17.45
CA ALA A 317 -9.48 -0.69 -18.33
C ALA A 317 -9.16 -0.97 -19.81
N THR A 318 -10.09 -0.62 -20.69
CA THR A 318 -9.95 -0.71 -22.15
C THR A 318 -10.39 0.58 -22.81
N GLU A 319 -10.29 0.66 -24.14
CA GLU A 319 -10.93 1.73 -24.91
C GLU A 319 -12.42 1.86 -24.56
N GLY A 320 -12.92 3.09 -24.48
CA GLY A 320 -14.26 3.47 -24.07
C GLY A 320 -14.47 3.60 -22.55
N TYR A 321 -13.44 3.40 -21.72
CA TYR A 321 -13.58 3.43 -20.25
C TYR A 321 -13.42 4.81 -19.64
N ARG A 322 -13.13 5.83 -20.46
CA ARG A 322 -12.85 7.22 -20.06
C ARG A 322 -11.59 7.30 -19.19
N THR A 323 -10.46 6.93 -19.78
CA THR A 323 -9.13 6.89 -19.15
C THR A 323 -8.03 7.27 -20.14
N LEU A 324 -6.78 7.32 -19.68
CA LEU A 324 -5.63 7.56 -20.56
C LEU A 324 -5.49 6.60 -21.75
N LEU A 325 -6.10 5.41 -21.66
CA LEU A 325 -6.11 4.44 -22.76
C LEU A 325 -6.91 4.94 -23.97
N ASP A 326 -7.90 5.81 -23.76
CA ASP A 326 -8.68 6.41 -24.84
C ASP A 326 -7.85 7.39 -25.69
N ALA A 327 -6.73 7.89 -25.15
CA ALA A 327 -5.74 8.63 -25.93
C ALA A 327 -4.70 7.68 -26.57
N LEU A 328 -4.13 6.76 -25.77
CA LEU A 328 -2.97 5.98 -26.22
C LEU A 328 -3.31 4.85 -27.19
N ILE A 329 -4.49 4.21 -27.08
CA ILE A 329 -4.89 3.12 -28.00
C ILE A 329 -5.05 3.64 -29.43
N PRO A 330 -5.83 4.71 -29.71
CA PRO A 330 -5.91 5.29 -31.05
C PRO A 330 -4.55 5.74 -31.59
N ALA A 331 -3.71 6.35 -30.74
CA ALA A 331 -2.36 6.77 -31.12
C ALA A 331 -1.52 5.57 -31.59
N SER A 332 -1.44 4.52 -30.78
CA SER A 332 -0.68 3.32 -31.10
C SER A 332 -1.15 2.64 -32.39
N LYS A 333 -2.46 2.64 -32.64
CA LYS A 333 -3.03 2.06 -33.86
C LYS A 333 -2.57 2.84 -35.10
N ILE A 334 -2.72 4.17 -35.08
CA ILE A 334 -2.30 5.02 -36.21
C ILE A 334 -0.78 4.94 -36.41
N LEU A 335 0.02 4.96 -35.35
CA LEU A 335 1.47 4.82 -35.46
C LEU A 335 1.86 3.54 -36.18
N GLN A 336 1.28 2.39 -35.79
CA GLN A 336 1.58 1.10 -36.41
C GLN A 336 1.13 1.07 -37.88
N GLU A 337 -0.09 1.49 -38.18
CA GLU A 337 -0.64 1.51 -39.54
C GLU A 337 0.23 2.33 -40.49
N ARG A 338 0.70 3.50 -40.05
CA ARG A 338 1.54 4.41 -40.85
C ARG A 338 2.95 3.88 -41.06
N LEU A 339 3.56 3.32 -40.01
CA LEU A 339 4.89 2.69 -40.12
C LEU A 339 4.88 1.42 -41.00
N ASP A 340 3.77 0.69 -41.03
CA ASP A 340 3.62 -0.48 -41.92
C ASP A 340 3.31 -0.09 -43.36
N ALA A 341 2.66 1.06 -43.58
CA ALA A 341 2.49 1.66 -44.90
C ALA A 341 3.81 2.20 -45.49
N GLY A 342 4.85 2.35 -44.66
CA GLY A 342 6.15 2.89 -45.06
C GLY A 342 6.20 4.42 -45.09
N ASP A 343 5.28 5.08 -44.39
CA ASP A 343 5.29 6.54 -44.22
C ASP A 343 6.55 7.00 -43.46
N ASP A 344 6.92 8.27 -43.59
CA ASP A 344 8.03 8.84 -42.80
C ASP A 344 7.74 8.70 -41.29
N PRO A 345 8.68 8.16 -40.49
CA PRO A 345 8.46 7.90 -39.08
C PRO A 345 8.02 9.11 -38.23
N ILE A 346 8.49 10.32 -38.57
CA ILE A 346 8.14 11.51 -37.81
C ILE A 346 6.74 11.99 -38.18
N ASP A 347 6.38 11.97 -39.47
CA ASP A 347 5.02 12.31 -39.89
C ASP A 347 4.01 11.28 -39.38
N ALA A 348 4.37 9.99 -39.35
CA ALA A 348 3.59 8.93 -38.70
C ALA A 348 3.37 9.20 -37.20
N PHE A 349 4.41 9.65 -36.49
CA PHE A 349 4.31 9.98 -35.07
C PHE A 349 3.46 11.23 -34.81
N VAL A 350 3.52 12.23 -35.68
CA VAL A 350 2.66 13.42 -35.59
C VAL A 350 1.20 13.04 -35.79
N LEU A 351 0.88 12.25 -36.83
CA LEU A 351 -0.48 11.76 -37.08
C LEU A 351 -1.00 10.89 -35.91
N SER A 352 -0.13 10.05 -35.34
CA SER A 352 -0.43 9.30 -34.11
C SER A 352 -0.80 10.23 -32.95
N SER A 353 -0.07 11.34 -32.79
CA SER A 353 -0.36 12.29 -31.71
C SER A 353 -1.67 13.05 -31.90
N GLU A 354 -2.08 13.31 -33.15
CA GLU A 354 -3.39 13.89 -33.47
C GLU A 354 -4.51 12.91 -33.11
N ALA A 355 -4.31 11.61 -33.36
CA ALA A 355 -5.24 10.57 -32.92
C ALA A 355 -5.33 10.47 -31.39
N ALA A 356 -4.22 10.67 -30.68
CA ALA A 356 -4.21 10.74 -29.22
C ALA A 356 -5.09 11.88 -28.69
N VAL A 357 -4.96 13.08 -29.28
CA VAL A 357 -5.76 14.26 -28.91
C VAL A 357 -7.24 14.02 -29.21
N ALA A 358 -7.57 13.54 -30.41
CA ALA A 358 -8.95 13.26 -30.77
C ALA A 358 -9.59 12.21 -29.83
N GLY A 359 -8.85 11.17 -29.47
CA GLY A 359 -9.28 10.16 -28.50
C GLY A 359 -9.50 10.73 -27.10
N ALA A 360 -8.60 11.59 -26.63
CA ALA A 360 -8.74 12.27 -25.34
C ALA A 360 -9.93 13.24 -25.32
N GLU A 361 -10.17 14.02 -26.38
CA GLU A 361 -11.30 14.92 -26.47
C GLU A 361 -12.64 14.17 -26.49
N ALA A 362 -12.70 13.03 -27.19
CA ALA A 362 -13.90 12.19 -27.28
C ALA A 362 -14.38 11.65 -25.91
N THR A 363 -13.50 11.62 -24.89
CA THR A 363 -13.83 11.15 -23.54
C THR A 363 -14.95 11.93 -22.86
N ILE A 364 -15.21 13.18 -23.29
CA ILE A 364 -16.34 13.98 -22.81
C ILE A 364 -17.70 13.33 -23.12
N HIS A 365 -17.76 12.47 -24.14
CA HIS A 365 -18.97 11.75 -24.54
C HIS A 365 -19.02 10.31 -24.01
N MET A 366 -18.05 9.90 -23.18
CA MET A 366 -17.93 8.55 -22.67
C MET A 366 -18.47 8.41 -21.25
N ARG A 367 -18.93 7.21 -20.91
CA ARG A 367 -19.23 6.84 -19.53
C ARG A 367 -17.97 6.32 -18.85
N ALA A 368 -17.64 6.85 -17.68
CA ALA A 368 -16.55 6.32 -16.88
C ALA A 368 -16.87 4.91 -16.36
N GLN A 369 -15.95 3.98 -16.60
CA GLN A 369 -16.02 2.60 -16.10
C GLN A 369 -14.85 2.24 -15.17
N ALA A 370 -13.86 3.12 -15.07
CA ALA A 370 -12.70 2.96 -14.21
C ALA A 370 -12.32 4.29 -13.55
N GLY A 371 -11.45 4.21 -12.53
CA GLY A 371 -10.93 5.38 -11.82
C GLY A 371 -11.98 6.12 -10.99
N ARG A 372 -11.58 7.26 -10.43
CA ARG A 372 -12.45 8.09 -9.57
C ARG A 372 -13.66 8.65 -10.32
N SER A 373 -13.52 8.89 -11.63
CA SER A 373 -14.62 9.36 -12.47
C SER A 373 -15.77 8.35 -12.58
N SER A 374 -15.56 7.06 -12.32
CA SER A 374 -16.65 6.06 -12.29
C SER A 374 -17.69 6.30 -11.18
N TYR A 375 -17.36 7.13 -10.18
CA TYR A 375 -18.26 7.50 -9.09
C TYR A 375 -19.12 8.75 -9.39
N VAL A 376 -18.85 9.42 -10.50
CA VAL A 376 -19.47 10.70 -10.87
C VAL A 376 -20.61 10.48 -11.86
N SER A 377 -21.67 11.29 -11.77
CA SER A 377 -22.82 11.18 -12.66
C SER A 377 -22.49 11.57 -14.10
N SER A 378 -23.20 10.99 -15.07
CA SER A 378 -22.99 11.24 -16.50
C SER A 378 -23.08 12.71 -16.88
N ASP A 379 -23.96 13.48 -16.24
CA ASP A 379 -24.17 14.90 -16.55
C ASP A 379 -22.94 15.75 -16.19
N ILE A 380 -22.26 15.41 -15.09
CA ILE A 380 -21.03 16.08 -14.68
C ILE A 380 -19.86 15.61 -15.55
N LEU A 381 -19.80 14.32 -15.89
CA LEU A 381 -18.76 13.78 -16.78
C LEU A 381 -18.79 14.44 -18.17
N ALA A 382 -19.97 14.81 -18.67
CA ALA A 382 -20.13 15.51 -19.95
C ALA A 382 -19.69 16.98 -19.92
N SER A 383 -19.29 17.52 -18.76
CA SER A 383 -18.83 18.92 -18.64
C SER A 383 -17.35 19.12 -19.00
N VAL A 384 -16.54 18.06 -18.91
CA VAL A 384 -15.10 18.10 -19.16
C VAL A 384 -14.57 16.76 -19.68
N PRO A 385 -13.52 16.76 -20.52
CA PRO A 385 -12.84 15.52 -20.89
C PRO A 385 -12.17 14.86 -19.69
N ASP A 386 -11.77 13.60 -19.85
CA ASP A 386 -10.99 12.87 -18.84
C ASP A 386 -9.61 13.52 -18.63
N PRO A 387 -9.27 13.93 -17.39
CA PRO A 387 -7.97 14.54 -17.10
C PRO A 387 -6.80 13.63 -17.43
N GLY A 388 -6.92 12.32 -17.18
CA GLY A 388 -5.88 11.34 -17.49
C GLY A 388 -5.65 11.18 -18.99
N ALA A 389 -6.72 11.12 -19.78
CA ALA A 389 -6.65 11.10 -21.24
C ALA A 389 -6.04 12.38 -21.81
N MET A 390 -6.46 13.55 -21.33
CA MET A 390 -5.90 14.81 -21.77
C MET A 390 -4.44 14.96 -21.41
N ALA A 391 -4.05 14.57 -20.19
CA ALA A 391 -2.64 14.54 -19.80
C ALA A 391 -1.84 13.63 -20.75
N ALA A 392 -2.37 12.44 -21.04
CA ALA A 392 -1.72 11.47 -21.91
C ALA A 392 -1.51 11.96 -23.35
N ALA A 393 -2.56 12.50 -23.95
CA ALA A 393 -2.49 13.08 -25.28
C ALA A 393 -1.53 14.27 -25.35
N SER A 394 -1.54 15.15 -24.34
CA SER A 394 -0.72 16.36 -24.35
C SER A 394 0.76 16.07 -24.25
N TRP A 395 1.23 15.21 -23.33
CA TRP A 395 2.66 14.88 -23.30
C TRP A 395 3.07 14.15 -24.58
N TYR A 396 2.24 13.24 -25.09
CA TYR A 396 2.55 12.47 -26.30
C TYR A 396 2.69 13.37 -27.53
N ARG A 397 1.79 14.36 -27.67
CA ARG A 397 1.85 15.39 -28.73
C ARG A 397 3.03 16.33 -28.57
N ALA A 398 3.35 16.75 -27.34
CA ALA A 398 4.52 17.58 -27.07
C ALA A 398 5.80 16.87 -27.56
N VAL A 399 5.94 15.57 -27.30
CA VAL A 399 7.06 14.77 -27.82
C VAL A 399 7.08 14.75 -29.35
N ALA A 400 5.97 14.42 -29.99
CA ALA A 400 5.91 14.31 -31.45
C ALA A 400 6.31 15.61 -32.17
N LEU A 401 5.81 16.75 -31.68
CA LEU A 401 6.15 18.06 -32.23
C LEU A 401 7.60 18.45 -31.97
N ALA A 402 8.14 18.16 -30.79
CA ALA A 402 9.53 18.46 -30.45
C ALA A 402 10.51 17.65 -31.31
N VAL A 403 10.23 16.36 -31.54
CA VAL A 403 11.02 15.50 -32.43
C VAL A 403 10.97 16.01 -33.88
N LYS A 404 9.79 16.44 -34.37
CA LYS A 404 9.66 17.05 -35.70
C LYS A 404 10.51 18.31 -35.84
N ASN A 405 10.41 19.21 -34.87
CA ASN A 405 11.12 20.49 -34.89
C ASN A 405 12.65 20.32 -34.77
N HIS A 406 13.10 19.29 -34.03
CA HIS A 406 14.52 18.98 -33.92
C HIS A 406 15.09 18.57 -35.29
N ARG A 407 14.43 17.65 -36.02
CA ARG A 407 14.87 17.23 -37.37
C ARG A 407 14.88 18.37 -38.38
N THR A 408 14.00 19.35 -38.27
CA THR A 408 14.02 20.52 -39.17
C THR A 408 15.10 21.53 -38.85
N SER A 409 15.69 21.46 -37.64
CA SER A 409 16.71 22.40 -37.15
C SER A 409 18.13 21.83 -37.22
N SER A 410 18.27 20.51 -37.17
CA SER A 410 19.51 19.75 -37.46
C SER A 410 19.72 19.61 -38.96
#